data_AF-A0A9X2JIU9-F1
#
_entry.id   AF-A0A9X2JIU9-F1
#
_cell.length_a   1.000
_cell.length_b   1.000
_cell.length_c   1.000
_cell.angle_alpha   90.00
_cell.angle_beta   90.00
_cell.angle_gamma   90.00
#
_symmetry.space_group_name_H-M   'P 1'
#
loop_
_entity.id
_entity.type
_entity.pdbx_description
1 polymer ?
#
loop_
_entity_poly.entity_id
_entity_poly.type
_entity_poly.pdbx_seq_one_letter_code
_entity_poly.pdbx_strand_id
1 'polypeptide(L)'
;MFFRFLRLAVATLILTLGAPTFGQTGDTGQLQQLVNDFGFQLNMLRDFDGRAAEERTRALAVALDRWNSSTRTDADYQKMKQWLDAAIDATMPGSKDPLPALPWFEKRLAEAPQLPLPNEPQLAKAPAEEAPEPAATAGHRIANNPQAKGEPERQPTPERPAPAPAPAAAESPQVASFWQRHPGARPLKLENPFEDDEPLATTSLTKRVAMRPTAFSSTSDAPSTVGVNTAELSARVRGYTHGLKGVEARLVASPTMSMEELLSVVRELRQLASQRDFVSMYLDVVALDHPDQVPQLPTLDDAKSMAQQRIEQLRKRDTGHTAAMESLQQMLSDL
;
A
#
# COMPACT_ATOMS: atom_id res chain seq x y z
N MET A 1 59.02 -0.50 9.84
CA MET A 1 57.95 0.37 10.39
C MET A 1 56.63 -0.38 10.22
N PHE A 2 56.21 -1.35 11.04
CA PHE A 2 56.02 -1.40 12.50
C PHE A 2 55.19 -0.24 13.05
N PHE A 3 53.86 -0.41 13.05
CA PHE A 3 53.03 0.02 14.18
C PHE A 3 52.00 -1.06 14.50
N ARG A 4 52.36 -1.82 15.53
CA ARG A 4 51.46 -2.57 16.40
C ARG A 4 50.72 -1.56 17.27
N PHE A 5 49.41 -1.67 17.42
CA PHE A 5 48.76 -1.30 18.68
C PHE A 5 47.78 -2.39 19.09
N LEU A 6 47.93 -2.75 20.35
CA LEU A 6 47.43 -3.91 21.06
C LEU A 6 46.66 -3.36 22.27
N ARG A 7 45.49 -3.95 22.55
CA ARG A 7 44.70 -3.95 23.80
C ARG A 7 43.99 -2.65 24.22
N LEU A 8 42.66 -2.72 24.27
CA LEU A 8 41.97 -2.80 25.57
C LEU A 8 40.65 -3.58 25.42
N ALA A 9 40.55 -4.67 26.18
CA ALA A 9 39.30 -5.36 26.43
C ALA A 9 38.57 -4.63 27.56
N VAL A 10 37.28 -4.32 27.38
CA VAL A 10 36.33 -4.13 28.46
C VAL A 10 35.10 -4.95 28.13
N ALA A 11 34.98 -6.06 28.84
CA ALA A 11 33.79 -6.87 28.89
C ALA A 11 32.80 -6.20 29.85
N THR A 12 31.63 -5.83 29.34
CA THR A 12 30.46 -5.56 30.17
C THR A 12 29.30 -6.36 29.61
N LEU A 13 29.17 -7.57 30.15
CA LEU A 13 28.04 -8.47 29.94
C LEU A 13 26.88 -7.97 30.81
N ILE A 14 25.88 -7.33 30.21
CA ILE A 14 24.60 -7.06 30.86
C ILE A 14 23.57 -7.95 30.15
N LEU A 15 23.28 -9.11 30.74
CA LEU A 15 22.14 -9.95 30.38
C LEU A 15 20.89 -9.34 31.01
N THR A 16 20.30 -8.37 30.33
CA THR A 16 18.89 -8.01 30.53
C THR A 16 18.05 -8.86 29.59
N LEU A 17 17.31 -9.81 30.15
CA LEU A 17 16.17 -10.46 29.51
C LEU A 17 15.05 -9.41 29.35
N GLY A 18 15.26 -8.48 28.42
CA GLY A 18 14.25 -7.53 27.97
C GLY A 18 13.44 -8.21 26.87
N ALA A 19 12.12 -8.27 27.04
CA ALA A 19 11.22 -8.55 25.94
C ALA A 19 11.56 -7.61 24.77
N PRO A 20 11.69 -8.09 23.52
CA PRO A 20 12.04 -7.26 22.39
C PRO A 20 10.90 -6.27 22.15
N THR A 21 11.08 -5.03 22.61
CA THR A 21 10.28 -3.89 22.15
C THR A 21 10.72 -3.62 20.73
N PHE A 22 10.01 -4.17 19.76
CA PHE A 22 10.19 -3.86 18.35
C PHE A 22 9.71 -2.42 18.07
N GLY A 23 10.56 -1.46 18.41
CA GLY A 23 10.40 -0.06 18.04
C GLY A 23 11.23 0.24 16.80
N GLN A 24 10.65 0.03 15.61
CA GLN A 24 11.24 0.44 14.33
C GLN A 24 10.15 0.78 13.33
N THR A 25 9.56 1.96 13.48
CA THR A 25 8.59 2.51 12.53
C THR A 25 9.21 3.56 11.59
N GLY A 26 10.47 3.98 11.82
CA GLY A 26 11.16 4.96 10.98
C GLY A 26 11.77 4.38 9.70
N ASP A 27 12.36 3.19 9.78
CA ASP A 27 13.26 2.67 8.72
C ASP A 27 12.50 2.17 7.48
N THR A 28 11.24 1.76 7.63
CA THR A 28 10.42 1.30 6.49
C THR A 28 10.10 2.41 5.49
N GLY A 29 10.02 3.68 5.94
CA GLY A 29 9.76 4.82 5.07
C GLY A 29 10.90 5.05 4.07
N GLN A 30 12.15 4.90 4.51
CA GLN A 30 13.32 5.03 3.65
C GLN A 30 13.38 3.95 2.57
N LEU A 31 13.04 2.71 2.92
CA LEU A 31 13.03 1.61 1.93
C LEU A 31 11.96 1.85 0.86
N GLN A 32 10.78 2.32 1.26
CA GLN A 32 9.73 2.69 0.31
C GLN A 32 10.18 3.81 -0.63
N GLN A 33 10.87 4.81 -0.10
CA GLN A 33 11.43 5.89 -0.91
C GLN A 33 12.42 5.34 -1.95
N LEU A 34 13.36 4.47 -1.57
CA LEU A 34 14.31 3.86 -2.50
C LEU A 34 13.64 3.00 -3.57
N VAL A 35 12.58 2.26 -3.23
CA VAL A 35 11.80 1.50 -4.23
C VAL A 35 11.12 2.45 -5.23
N ASN A 36 10.56 3.56 -4.75
CA ASN A 36 9.94 4.56 -5.61
C ASN A 36 10.97 5.24 -6.52
N ASP A 37 12.13 5.63 -5.97
CA ASP A 37 13.23 6.26 -6.70
C ASP A 37 13.74 5.32 -7.80
N PHE A 38 13.90 4.03 -7.47
CA PHE A 38 14.31 3.03 -8.46
C PHE A 38 13.24 2.81 -9.53
N GLY A 39 11.95 2.77 -9.17
CA GLY A 39 10.84 2.69 -10.12
C GLY A 39 10.81 3.89 -11.08
N PHE A 40 11.08 5.10 -10.59
CA PHE A 40 11.20 6.30 -11.41
C PHE A 40 12.35 6.20 -12.42
N GLN A 41 13.53 5.72 -11.99
CA GLN A 41 14.67 5.48 -12.88
C GLN A 41 14.36 4.44 -13.96
N LEU A 42 13.65 3.35 -13.62
CA LEU A 42 13.22 2.35 -14.59
C LEU A 42 12.25 2.90 -15.62
N ASN A 43 11.33 3.79 -15.21
CA ASN A 43 10.42 4.45 -16.13
C ASN A 43 11.17 5.35 -17.12
N MET A 44 12.16 6.12 -16.63
CA MET A 44 13.01 6.92 -17.53
C MET A 44 13.84 6.03 -18.45
N LEU A 45 14.42 4.92 -17.93
CA LEU A 45 15.21 3.98 -18.74
C LEU A 45 14.36 3.38 -19.87
N ARG A 46 13.07 3.11 -19.63
CA ARG A 46 12.17 2.51 -20.61
C ARG A 46 12.06 3.32 -21.90
N ASP A 47 12.17 4.64 -21.81
CA ASP A 47 12.12 5.53 -22.99
C ASP A 47 13.37 5.40 -23.89
N PHE A 48 14.49 4.93 -23.33
CA PHE A 48 15.76 4.75 -24.05
C PHE A 48 16.06 3.29 -24.41
N ASP A 49 15.84 2.38 -23.47
CA ASP A 49 16.09 0.94 -23.60
C ASP A 49 15.02 0.15 -22.84
N GLY A 50 13.90 -0.11 -23.53
CA GLY A 50 12.77 -0.85 -22.98
C GLY A 50 13.14 -2.26 -22.51
N ARG A 51 14.08 -2.94 -23.18
CA ARG A 51 14.48 -4.31 -22.81
C ARG A 51 15.26 -4.31 -21.50
N ALA A 52 16.24 -3.41 -21.36
CA ALA A 52 16.98 -3.27 -20.10
C ALA A 52 16.05 -2.87 -18.94
N ALA A 53 15.07 -1.99 -19.19
CA ALA A 53 14.08 -1.60 -18.20
C ALA A 53 13.20 -2.78 -17.75
N GLU A 54 12.75 -3.64 -18.66
CA GLU A 54 11.99 -4.86 -18.33
C GLU A 54 12.81 -5.85 -17.50
N GLU A 55 14.06 -6.14 -17.89
CA GLU A 55 14.93 -7.06 -17.17
C GLU A 55 15.17 -6.60 -15.73
N ARG A 56 15.39 -5.29 -15.53
CA ARG A 56 15.58 -4.70 -14.20
C ARG A 56 14.29 -4.64 -13.39
N THR A 57 13.15 -4.39 -14.05
CA THR A 57 11.82 -4.49 -13.40
C THR A 57 11.57 -5.90 -12.86
N ARG A 58 11.91 -6.94 -13.62
CA ARG A 58 11.81 -8.34 -13.15
C ARG A 58 12.73 -8.60 -11.96
N ALA A 59 13.95 -8.08 -11.98
CA ALA A 59 14.88 -8.22 -10.85
C ALA A 59 14.35 -7.54 -9.58
N LEU A 60 13.75 -6.34 -9.69
CA LEU A 60 13.08 -5.66 -8.57
C LEU A 60 11.94 -6.49 -7.99
N ALA A 61 11.07 -7.05 -8.85
CA ALA A 61 9.97 -7.89 -8.41
C ALA A 61 10.46 -9.12 -7.63
N VAL A 62 11.52 -9.79 -8.12
CA VAL A 62 12.12 -10.94 -7.43
C VAL A 62 12.77 -10.54 -6.10
N ALA A 63 13.45 -9.39 -6.03
CA ALA A 63 14.04 -8.91 -4.77
C ALA A 63 12.95 -8.61 -3.72
N LEU A 64 11.85 -7.98 -4.12
CA LEU A 64 10.71 -7.68 -3.25
C LEU A 64 9.99 -8.95 -2.77
N ASP A 65 9.83 -9.95 -3.63
CA ASP A 65 9.25 -11.25 -3.24
C ASP A 65 10.10 -11.97 -2.18
N ARG A 66 11.43 -11.99 -2.38
CA ARG A 66 12.37 -12.56 -1.39
C ARG A 66 12.35 -11.77 -0.08
N TRP A 67 12.30 -10.44 -0.15
CA TRP A 67 12.18 -9.56 1.01
C TRP A 67 10.90 -9.85 1.79
N ASN A 68 9.77 -10.00 1.10
CA ASN A 68 8.48 -10.31 1.71
C ASN A 68 8.43 -11.69 2.36
N SER A 69 9.20 -12.64 1.83
CA SER A 69 9.36 -13.99 2.37
C SER A 69 10.39 -14.09 3.51
N SER A 70 11.12 -13.02 3.79
CA SER A 70 12.18 -13.01 4.80
C SER A 70 11.64 -12.87 6.22
N THR A 71 12.52 -13.10 7.21
CA THR A 71 12.27 -12.74 8.61
C THR A 71 12.13 -11.23 8.86
N ARG A 72 12.53 -10.39 7.89
CA ARG A 72 12.55 -8.91 7.97
C ARG A 72 13.35 -8.41 9.16
N THR A 73 14.52 -9.01 9.39
CA THR A 73 15.47 -8.57 10.41
C THR A 73 16.16 -7.27 9.97
N ASP A 74 16.83 -6.58 10.91
CA ASP A 74 17.69 -5.44 10.58
C ASP A 74 18.79 -5.78 9.56
N ALA A 75 19.34 -6.99 9.67
CA ALA A 75 20.33 -7.48 8.73
C ALA A 75 19.74 -7.65 7.32
N ASP A 76 18.53 -8.19 7.21
CA ASP A 76 17.82 -8.25 5.93
C ASP A 76 17.57 -6.83 5.40
N TYR A 77 17.14 -5.90 6.27
CA TYR A 77 16.83 -4.52 5.88
C TYR A 77 18.05 -3.85 5.24
N GLN A 78 19.21 -3.96 5.88
CA GLN A 78 20.45 -3.38 5.35
C GLN A 78 20.84 -4.01 4.01
N LYS A 79 20.65 -5.32 3.82
CA LYS A 79 20.89 -5.97 2.53
C LYS A 79 19.96 -5.45 1.43
N MET A 80 18.67 -5.28 1.73
CA MET A 80 17.71 -4.75 0.76
C MET A 80 18.02 -3.30 0.41
N LYS A 81 18.32 -2.47 1.42
CA LYS A 81 18.74 -1.08 1.24
C LYS A 81 19.98 -0.99 0.36
N GLN A 82 21.04 -1.71 0.71
CA GLN A 82 22.30 -1.72 -0.05
C GLN A 82 22.10 -2.18 -1.50
N TRP A 83 21.25 -3.18 -1.72
CA TRP A 83 20.95 -3.65 -3.07
C TRP A 83 20.18 -2.59 -3.88
N LEU A 84 19.20 -1.91 -3.29
CA LEU A 84 18.45 -0.83 -3.96
C LEU A 84 19.36 0.35 -4.30
N ASP A 85 20.20 0.80 -3.37
CA ASP A 85 21.16 1.90 -3.61
C ASP A 85 22.07 1.55 -4.82
N ALA A 86 22.67 0.36 -4.83
CA ALA A 86 23.52 -0.09 -5.93
C ALA A 86 22.75 -0.29 -7.25
N ALA A 87 21.48 -0.69 -7.19
CA ALA A 87 20.62 -0.85 -8.36
C ALA A 87 20.25 0.51 -8.98
N ILE A 88 20.00 1.53 -8.16
CA ILE A 88 19.75 2.91 -8.60
C ILE A 88 21.00 3.45 -9.31
N ASP A 89 22.18 3.30 -8.69
CA ASP A 89 23.45 3.75 -9.29
C ASP A 89 23.73 3.08 -10.65
N ALA A 90 23.50 1.76 -10.74
CA ALA A 90 23.63 1.01 -12.00
C ALA A 90 22.61 1.42 -13.08
N THR A 91 21.55 2.15 -12.71
CA THR A 91 20.44 2.56 -13.61
C THR A 91 20.49 4.02 -14.01
N MET A 92 21.44 4.78 -13.49
CA MET A 92 21.64 6.15 -13.94
C MET A 92 21.98 6.19 -15.45
N PRO A 93 21.46 7.20 -16.19
CA PRO A 93 21.78 7.39 -17.60
C PRO A 93 23.29 7.44 -17.84
N GLY A 94 23.77 6.62 -18.77
CA GLY A 94 25.20 6.50 -19.10
C GLY A 94 25.97 5.49 -18.23
N SER A 95 25.36 4.94 -17.18
CA SER A 95 25.92 3.77 -16.48
C SER A 95 25.91 2.55 -17.40
N LYS A 96 27.04 1.84 -17.43
CA LYS A 96 27.19 0.54 -18.12
C LYS A 96 27.28 -0.61 -17.12
N ASP A 97 27.09 -0.31 -15.84
CA ASP A 97 27.27 -1.30 -14.80
C ASP A 97 26.11 -2.30 -14.84
N PRO A 98 26.40 -3.61 -14.71
CA PRO A 98 25.36 -4.61 -14.58
C PRO A 98 24.62 -4.42 -13.25
N LEU A 99 23.35 -4.81 -13.21
CA LEU A 99 22.57 -4.78 -11.98
C LEU A 99 23.23 -5.66 -10.90
N PRO A 100 23.29 -5.23 -9.63
CA PRO A 100 23.84 -6.05 -8.55
C PRO A 100 23.08 -7.37 -8.41
N ALA A 101 23.80 -8.43 -8.03
CA ALA A 101 23.20 -9.74 -7.78
C ALA A 101 22.09 -9.66 -6.72
N LEU A 102 21.01 -10.42 -6.93
CA LEU A 102 19.85 -10.40 -6.04
C LEU A 102 20.24 -10.78 -4.61
N PRO A 103 19.78 -10.03 -3.60
CA PRO A 103 20.13 -10.29 -2.21
C PRO A 103 19.55 -11.63 -1.75
N TRP A 104 20.26 -12.25 -0.79
CA TRP A 104 19.81 -13.45 -0.10
C TRP A 104 19.37 -13.09 1.31
N PHE A 105 18.10 -13.33 1.59
CA PHE A 105 17.51 -13.11 2.91
C PHE A 105 17.30 -14.44 3.64
N GLU A 106 17.33 -14.39 4.96
CA GLU A 106 16.95 -15.55 5.76
C GLU A 106 15.45 -15.78 5.59
N LYS A 107 15.09 -16.94 5.02
CA LYS A 107 13.69 -17.32 4.89
C LYS A 107 13.10 -17.45 6.28
N ARG A 108 11.90 -16.90 6.47
CA ARG A 108 11.08 -17.27 7.63
C ARG A 108 10.88 -18.79 7.56
N LEU A 109 11.59 -19.53 8.43
CA LEU A 109 11.24 -20.91 8.72
C LEU A 109 9.78 -20.85 9.13
N ALA A 110 8.90 -21.37 8.27
CA ALA A 110 7.50 -21.51 8.60
C ALA A 110 7.49 -22.30 9.91
N GLU A 111 7.21 -21.61 11.01
CA GLU A 111 7.10 -22.23 12.31
C GLU A 111 6.07 -23.34 12.11
N ALA A 112 6.54 -24.59 12.17
CA ALA A 112 5.71 -25.73 11.85
C ALA A 112 4.44 -25.56 12.67
N PRO A 113 3.25 -25.61 12.03
CA PRO A 113 1.99 -25.36 12.73
C PRO A 113 2.04 -26.20 13.98
N GLN A 114 2.10 -25.53 15.14
CA GLN A 114 2.21 -26.21 16.42
C GLN A 114 0.95 -27.04 16.48
N LEU A 115 1.09 -28.34 16.21
CA LEU A 115 0.01 -29.30 16.33
C LEU A 115 -0.51 -29.09 17.74
N PRO A 116 -1.82 -28.83 17.92
CA PRO A 116 -2.38 -28.61 19.25
C PRO A 116 -1.91 -29.78 20.10
N LEU A 117 -1.05 -29.49 21.09
CA LEU A 117 -0.59 -30.47 22.05
C LEU A 117 -1.87 -31.15 22.56
N PRO A 118 -1.98 -32.49 22.47
CA PRO A 118 -3.15 -33.19 22.95
C PRO A 118 -3.36 -32.75 24.40
N ASN A 119 -4.51 -32.11 24.66
CA ASN A 119 -4.92 -31.66 25.98
C ASN A 119 -4.56 -32.76 26.98
N GLU A 120 -3.53 -32.53 27.80
CA GLU A 120 -3.31 -33.38 28.96
C GLU A 120 -4.63 -33.34 29.75
N PRO A 121 -5.22 -34.50 30.06
CA PRO A 121 -6.46 -34.56 30.82
C PRO A 121 -6.22 -33.84 32.13
N GLN A 122 -6.90 -32.71 32.31
CA GLN A 122 -6.93 -31.99 33.57
C GLN A 122 -7.37 -32.98 34.63
N LEU A 123 -6.41 -33.41 35.46
CA LEU A 123 -6.67 -34.23 36.62
C LEU A 123 -7.67 -33.44 37.46
N ALA A 124 -8.91 -33.96 37.53
CA ALA A 124 -9.97 -33.42 38.33
C ALA A 124 -9.44 -33.18 39.75
N LYS A 125 -9.29 -31.90 40.11
CA LYS A 125 -8.99 -31.48 41.46
C LYS A 125 -10.15 -31.97 42.33
N ALA A 126 -9.85 -32.91 43.22
CA ALA A 126 -10.81 -33.45 44.18
C ALA A 126 -11.48 -32.31 44.97
N PRO A 127 -12.79 -32.40 45.26
CA PRO A 127 -13.46 -31.48 46.17
C PRO A 127 -12.88 -31.70 47.57
N ALA A 128 -12.16 -30.70 48.09
CA ALA A 128 -11.77 -30.68 49.49
C ALA A 128 -12.97 -30.21 50.32
N GLU A 129 -13.33 -31.09 51.25
CA GLU A 129 -14.41 -31.05 52.21
C GLU A 129 -14.31 -29.87 53.20
N GLU A 130 -15.48 -29.47 53.64
CA GLU A 130 -15.88 -28.27 54.38
C GLU A 130 -15.73 -28.43 55.90
N ALA A 131 -15.27 -27.39 56.63
CA ALA A 131 -15.54 -27.13 58.06
C ALA A 131 -15.11 -25.68 58.45
N PRO A 132 -15.59 -25.06 59.56
CA PRO A 132 -16.61 -23.99 59.54
C PRO A 132 -16.16 -22.60 60.08
N GLU A 133 -17.05 -21.61 59.84
CA GLU A 133 -17.32 -20.29 60.46
C GLU A 133 -16.71 -19.92 61.86
N PRO A 134 -16.67 -18.63 62.33
CA PRO A 134 -17.68 -17.56 62.08
C PRO A 134 -17.23 -16.07 62.01
N ALA A 135 -18.20 -15.25 61.56
CA ALA A 135 -18.64 -13.96 62.11
C ALA A 135 -18.21 -12.60 61.51
N ALA A 136 -19.28 -11.85 61.18
CA ALA A 136 -19.49 -10.39 61.35
C ALA A 136 -18.96 -9.50 60.18
N THR A 137 -19.69 -8.55 59.57
CA THR A 137 -20.94 -7.84 59.88
C THR A 137 -21.42 -7.09 58.61
N ALA A 138 -22.75 -7.00 58.43
CA ALA A 138 -23.57 -6.01 57.70
C ALA A 138 -23.06 -5.45 56.35
N GLY A 139 -23.78 -5.51 55.24
CA GLY A 139 -25.22 -5.46 55.07
C GLY A 139 -25.54 -4.31 54.10
N HIS A 140 -26.04 -4.61 52.90
CA HIS A 140 -27.06 -3.78 52.26
C HIS A 140 -27.82 -4.61 51.21
N ARG A 141 -29.14 -4.48 51.33
CA ARG A 141 -30.24 -5.20 50.70
C ARG A 141 -31.02 -4.16 49.91
N ILE A 142 -31.33 -4.37 48.63
CA ILE A 142 -32.60 -4.10 47.90
C ILE A 142 -32.44 -4.84 46.53
N ALA A 143 -33.08 -6.00 46.29
CA ALA A 143 -34.36 -6.21 45.56
C ALA A 143 -34.36 -5.62 44.12
N ASN A 144 -34.62 -6.33 43.02
CA ASN A 144 -35.78 -7.17 42.75
C ASN A 144 -35.58 -8.12 41.53
N ASN A 145 -36.26 -9.27 41.63
CA ASN A 145 -36.58 -10.38 40.70
C ASN A 145 -37.30 -9.91 39.39
N PRO A 146 -37.78 -10.76 38.42
CA PRO A 146 -37.81 -12.25 38.30
C PRO A 146 -37.38 -12.83 36.91
N GLN A 147 -36.78 -14.03 36.83
CA GLN A 147 -37.38 -15.38 36.68
C GLN A 147 -38.03 -15.69 35.31
N ALA A 148 -37.41 -16.59 34.53
CA ALA A 148 -38.07 -17.56 33.63
C ALA A 148 -37.05 -18.68 33.28
N LYS A 149 -37.10 -19.83 33.96
CA LYS A 149 -37.89 -21.03 33.62
C LYS A 149 -37.19 -21.90 32.56
N GLY A 150 -36.48 -22.92 33.03
CA GLY A 150 -35.88 -23.95 32.19
C GLY A 150 -36.85 -25.06 31.79
N GLU A 151 -36.35 -25.98 30.96
CA GLU A 151 -36.79 -27.39 30.83
C GLU A 151 -35.76 -28.16 29.96
N PRO A 152 -35.76 -29.51 29.91
CA PRO A 152 -34.74 -30.30 30.59
C PRO A 152 -33.98 -31.28 29.67
N GLU A 153 -32.96 -31.93 30.24
CA GLU A 153 -32.28 -33.11 29.70
C GLU A 153 -33.23 -34.24 29.27
N ARG A 154 -32.93 -34.83 28.11
CA ARG A 154 -33.20 -36.24 27.80
C ARG A 154 -32.02 -36.86 27.03
N GLN A 155 -31.38 -37.83 27.66
CA GLN A 155 -30.72 -38.99 27.04
C GLN A 155 -31.40 -40.26 27.63
N PRO A 156 -31.19 -41.49 27.11
CA PRO A 156 -30.63 -41.96 25.83
C PRO A 156 -31.65 -42.92 25.12
N THR A 157 -31.41 -43.56 23.96
CA THR A 157 -30.70 -44.85 23.72
C THR A 157 -30.84 -45.22 22.21
N PRO A 158 -30.26 -46.32 21.67
CA PRO A 158 -29.27 -46.28 20.58
C PRO A 158 -29.76 -46.89 19.25
N GLU A 159 -29.26 -46.42 18.11
CA GLU A 159 -29.37 -47.18 16.85
C GLU A 159 -28.11 -47.10 15.98
N ARG A 160 -27.88 -48.21 15.28
CA ARG A 160 -26.65 -48.73 14.68
C ARG A 160 -26.37 -48.06 13.30
N PRO A 161 -25.16 -48.18 12.70
CA PRO A 161 -24.51 -47.13 11.93
C PRO A 161 -24.88 -47.12 10.45
N ALA A 162 -24.78 -45.92 9.87
CA ALA A 162 -24.63 -45.71 8.43
C ALA A 162 -23.29 -44.96 8.16
N PRO A 163 -22.64 -45.18 7.01
CA PRO A 163 -21.28 -44.70 6.77
C PRO A 163 -21.25 -43.17 6.60
N ALA A 164 -20.26 -42.55 7.22
CA ALA A 164 -20.07 -41.11 7.27
C ALA A 164 -19.83 -40.48 5.88
N PRO A 165 -20.53 -39.38 5.52
CA PRO A 165 -19.97 -38.41 4.59
C PRO A 165 -18.83 -37.66 5.31
N ALA A 166 -17.69 -37.54 4.64
CA ALA A 166 -16.49 -36.90 5.15
C ALA A 166 -16.81 -35.50 5.73
N PRO A 167 -16.36 -35.17 6.96
CA PRO A 167 -16.50 -33.83 7.48
C PRO A 167 -15.66 -32.87 6.62
N ALA A 168 -16.34 -31.89 6.02
CA ALA A 168 -15.69 -30.72 5.46
C ALA A 168 -14.81 -30.11 6.56
N ALA A 169 -13.52 -29.95 6.25
CA ALA A 169 -12.54 -29.36 7.13
C ALA A 169 -13.02 -27.97 7.57
N ALA A 170 -13.48 -27.87 8.81
CA ALA A 170 -13.70 -26.59 9.46
C ALA A 170 -12.32 -25.96 9.66
N GLU A 171 -11.98 -25.01 8.81
CA GLU A 171 -10.80 -24.16 8.95
C GLU A 171 -10.84 -23.51 10.33
N SER A 172 -9.94 -23.95 11.20
CA SER A 172 -9.78 -23.36 12.52
C SER A 172 -9.36 -21.90 12.34
N PRO A 173 -9.98 -20.93 13.07
CA PRO A 173 -9.59 -19.54 12.98
C PRO A 173 -8.15 -19.40 13.46
N GLN A 174 -7.21 -19.30 12.51
CA GLN A 174 -5.83 -19.02 12.82
C GLN A 174 -5.79 -17.66 13.52
N VAL A 175 -5.39 -17.67 14.78
CA VAL A 175 -5.20 -16.47 15.58
C VAL A 175 -4.07 -15.68 14.94
N ALA A 176 -4.42 -14.74 14.05
CA ALA A 176 -3.47 -13.92 13.33
C ALA A 176 -2.50 -13.27 14.33
N SER A 177 -1.22 -13.59 14.18
CA SER A 177 -0.14 -13.10 15.03
C SER A 177 -0.19 -11.58 15.09
N PHE A 178 0.18 -11.00 16.23
CA PHE A 178 0.21 -9.55 16.45
C PHE A 178 0.87 -8.76 15.30
N TRP A 179 1.86 -9.37 14.64
CA TRP A 179 2.55 -8.85 13.48
C TRP A 179 1.71 -8.73 12.21
N GLN A 180 0.78 -9.65 11.96
CA GLN A 180 -0.14 -9.58 10.80
C GLN A 180 -1.15 -8.43 10.92
N ARG A 181 -1.33 -7.87 12.12
CA ARG A 181 -2.18 -6.70 12.36
C ARG A 181 -1.42 -5.37 12.26
N HIS A 182 -0.09 -5.39 12.05
CA HIS A 182 0.73 -4.19 11.98
C HIS A 182 0.61 -3.53 10.59
N PRO A 183 0.47 -2.19 10.49
CA PRO A 183 0.28 -1.51 9.21
C PRO A 183 1.41 -1.75 8.19
N GLY A 184 2.66 -1.94 8.66
CA GLY A 184 3.81 -2.30 7.82
C GLY A 184 3.93 -3.78 7.40
N ALA A 185 3.05 -4.64 7.92
CA ALA A 185 2.95 -6.04 7.49
C ALA A 185 1.90 -6.25 6.41
N ARG A 186 1.17 -5.19 6.00
CA ARG A 186 0.32 -5.25 4.81
C ARG A 186 1.22 -5.65 3.63
N PRO A 187 0.91 -6.75 2.92
CA PRO A 187 1.62 -7.06 1.68
C PRO A 187 1.55 -5.80 0.80
N LEU A 188 2.71 -5.32 0.39
CA LEU A 188 2.82 -4.25 -0.60
C LEU A 188 2.10 -4.75 -1.85
N LYS A 189 0.87 -4.31 -2.06
CA LYS A 189 0.17 -4.50 -3.31
C LYS A 189 0.87 -3.60 -4.31
N LEU A 190 1.87 -4.13 -5.01
CA LEU A 190 2.19 -3.62 -6.33
C LEU A 190 1.01 -4.01 -7.21
N GLU A 191 -0.05 -3.21 -7.20
CA GLU A 191 -1.01 -3.21 -8.30
C GLU A 191 -0.18 -2.90 -9.55
N ASN A 192 -0.05 -3.90 -10.42
CA ASN A 192 0.69 -3.81 -11.66
C ASN A 192 -0.06 -2.77 -12.52
N PRO A 193 0.45 -1.53 -12.70
CA PRO A 193 -0.32 -0.47 -13.36
C PRO A 193 -0.40 -0.65 -14.89
N PHE A 194 -0.05 -1.85 -15.38
CA PHE A 194 0.10 -2.21 -16.79
C PHE A 194 -0.61 -3.52 -17.17
N GLU A 195 -1.42 -4.12 -16.30
CA GLU A 195 -2.13 -5.38 -16.63
C GLU A 195 -3.30 -5.22 -17.62
N ASP A 196 -3.71 -3.98 -17.93
CA ASP A 196 -4.77 -3.70 -18.92
C ASP A 196 -4.25 -3.45 -20.35
N ASP A 197 -2.93 -3.49 -20.59
CA ASP A 197 -2.39 -3.35 -21.96
C ASP A 197 -2.43 -4.71 -22.69
N GLU A 198 -3.58 -5.04 -23.27
CA GLU A 198 -3.62 -5.98 -24.40
C GLU A 198 -2.73 -5.41 -25.53
N PRO A 199 -1.78 -6.18 -26.08
CA PRO A 199 -0.89 -5.69 -27.11
C PRO A 199 -1.68 -5.49 -28.42
N LEU A 200 -2.01 -4.24 -28.73
CA LEU A 200 -2.45 -3.87 -30.08
C LEU A 200 -1.34 -4.22 -31.07
N ALA A 201 -1.68 -5.06 -32.03
CA ALA A 201 -0.77 -5.65 -33.01
C ALA A 201 0.12 -4.59 -33.69
N THR A 202 1.42 -4.61 -33.36
CA THR A 202 2.44 -3.78 -34.01
C THR A 202 2.74 -4.34 -35.41
N THR A 203 2.31 -3.64 -36.45
CA THR A 203 2.78 -3.84 -37.83
C THR A 203 4.23 -3.38 -37.95
N SER A 204 5.13 -4.35 -38.05
CA SER A 204 6.56 -4.16 -38.28
C SER A 204 6.85 -3.58 -39.67
N LEU A 205 7.24 -2.30 -39.76
CA LEU A 205 7.83 -1.72 -40.96
C LEU A 205 9.35 -1.61 -40.79
N THR A 206 10.07 -2.67 -41.16
CA THR A 206 11.54 -2.67 -41.26
C THR A 206 12.00 -1.77 -42.39
N LYS A 207 12.48 -0.55 -42.08
CA LYS A 207 13.24 0.28 -43.03
C LYS A 207 14.67 0.47 -42.50
N ARG A 208 15.59 -0.31 -43.05
CA ARG A 208 17.05 -0.11 -42.87
C ARG A 208 17.43 1.26 -43.40
N VAL A 209 17.99 2.12 -42.56
CA VAL A 209 18.62 3.38 -42.96
C VAL A 209 20.11 3.29 -42.65
N ALA A 210 20.91 3.40 -43.71
CA ALA A 210 22.36 3.46 -43.65
C ALA A 210 22.80 4.82 -43.06
N MET A 211 23.72 4.77 -42.09
CA MET A 211 24.34 5.96 -41.52
C MET A 211 25.24 6.65 -42.56
N ARG A 212 24.96 7.92 -42.84
CA ARG A 212 25.88 8.83 -43.53
C ARG A 212 26.04 10.07 -42.64
N PRO A 213 27.28 10.43 -42.23
CA PRO A 213 27.48 11.63 -41.43
C PRO A 213 27.52 12.84 -42.37
N THR A 214 26.57 13.75 -42.24
CA THR A 214 26.59 15.05 -42.92
C THR A 214 26.60 16.16 -41.89
N ALA A 215 27.55 17.07 -42.12
CA ALA A 215 27.91 18.19 -41.30
C ALA A 215 26.79 19.22 -41.14
N PHE A 216 26.91 19.97 -40.03
CA PHE A 216 26.29 21.26 -39.74
C PHE A 216 26.01 22.12 -40.98
N SER A 217 24.74 22.37 -41.26
CA SER A 217 24.21 23.61 -41.85
C SER A 217 22.69 23.53 -41.86
N SER A 218 22.03 24.50 -41.21
CA SER A 218 20.92 25.30 -41.77
C SER A 218 20.18 26.01 -40.64
N THR A 219 20.46 27.31 -40.51
CA THR A 219 19.52 28.32 -40.00
C THR A 219 18.33 28.35 -40.96
N SER A 220 17.33 27.52 -40.71
CA SER A 220 16.07 27.54 -41.46
C SER A 220 15.08 28.41 -40.71
N ASP A 221 14.76 29.56 -41.30
CA ASP A 221 13.64 30.47 -40.99
C ASP A 221 12.29 29.81 -41.35
N ALA A 222 12.12 28.54 -41.01
CA ALA A 222 10.83 27.87 -41.09
C ALA A 222 10.03 28.25 -39.83
N PRO A 223 8.75 28.65 -39.94
CA PRO A 223 7.92 28.89 -38.77
C PRO A 223 7.95 27.60 -37.94
N SER A 224 8.53 27.68 -36.74
CA SER A 224 8.58 26.54 -35.82
C SER A 224 7.15 26.22 -35.42
N THR A 225 6.53 25.27 -36.13
CA THR A 225 5.30 24.65 -35.69
C THR A 225 5.61 23.98 -34.37
N VAL A 226 5.09 24.56 -33.29
CA VAL A 226 5.23 24.01 -31.94
C VAL A 226 4.45 22.70 -31.93
N GLY A 227 5.15 21.59 -32.15
CA GLY A 227 4.57 20.25 -32.12
C GLY A 227 4.12 19.92 -30.69
N VAL A 228 2.84 19.62 -30.52
CA VAL A 228 2.30 19.16 -29.25
C VAL A 228 2.79 17.72 -29.00
N ASN A 229 3.40 17.48 -27.84
CA ASN A 229 3.79 16.14 -27.44
C ASN A 229 2.53 15.33 -27.04
N THR A 230 2.00 14.55 -27.98
CA THR A 230 0.78 13.75 -27.78
C THR A 230 0.96 12.69 -26.68
N ALA A 231 2.16 12.14 -26.52
CA ALA A 231 2.45 11.17 -25.46
C ALA A 231 2.33 11.81 -24.07
N GLU A 232 2.92 12.99 -23.87
CA GLU A 232 2.80 13.72 -22.61
C GLU A 232 1.34 14.13 -22.33
N LEU A 233 0.62 14.61 -23.34
CA LEU A 233 -0.80 14.97 -23.21
C LEU A 233 -1.64 13.77 -22.77
N SER A 234 -1.45 12.60 -23.40
CA SER A 234 -2.15 11.37 -23.04
C SER A 234 -1.84 10.92 -21.60
N ALA A 235 -0.60 11.09 -21.13
CA ALA A 235 -0.22 10.79 -19.76
C ALA A 235 -0.90 11.75 -18.76
N ARG A 236 -0.97 13.05 -19.09
CA ARG A 236 -1.66 14.05 -18.27
C ARG A 236 -3.16 13.82 -18.18
N VAL A 237 -3.81 13.44 -19.30
CA VAL A 237 -5.23 13.07 -19.33
C VAL A 237 -5.47 11.85 -18.42
N ARG A 238 -4.66 10.79 -18.55
CA ARG A 238 -4.76 9.60 -17.68
C ARG A 238 -4.56 9.94 -16.21
N GLY A 239 -3.56 10.76 -15.89
CA GLY A 239 -3.29 11.22 -14.53
C GLY A 239 -4.49 11.98 -13.93
N TYR A 240 -5.09 12.87 -14.70
CA TYR A 240 -6.32 13.59 -14.29
C TYR A 240 -7.48 12.62 -14.04
N THR A 241 -7.77 11.72 -14.97
CA THR A 241 -8.87 10.75 -14.84
C THR A 241 -8.67 9.83 -13.65
N HIS A 242 -7.45 9.34 -13.42
CA HIS A 242 -7.14 8.50 -12.28
C HIS A 242 -7.26 9.27 -10.95
N GLY A 243 -6.75 10.50 -10.90
CA GLY A 243 -6.87 11.37 -9.72
C GLY A 243 -8.32 11.64 -9.35
N LEU A 244 -9.16 11.98 -10.34
CA LEU A 244 -10.59 12.21 -10.12
C LEU A 244 -11.29 10.97 -9.57
N LYS A 245 -11.09 9.80 -10.20
CA LYS A 245 -11.63 8.52 -9.71
C LYS A 245 -11.17 8.19 -8.29
N GLY A 246 -9.92 8.51 -7.95
CA GLY A 246 -9.38 8.34 -6.61
C GLY A 246 -10.09 9.20 -5.56
N VAL A 247 -10.39 10.46 -5.90
CA VAL A 247 -11.16 11.36 -5.02
C VAL A 247 -12.60 10.90 -4.86
N GLU A 248 -13.26 10.51 -5.96
CA GLU A 248 -14.63 9.99 -5.94
C GLU A 248 -14.74 8.73 -5.09
N ALA A 249 -13.82 7.78 -5.29
CA ALA A 249 -13.76 6.56 -4.48
C ALA A 249 -13.60 6.87 -2.99
N ARG A 250 -12.78 7.87 -2.63
CA ARG A 250 -12.59 8.30 -1.23
C ARG A 250 -13.88 8.88 -0.65
N LEU A 251 -14.57 9.76 -1.41
CA LEU A 251 -15.84 10.38 -1.03
C LEU A 251 -16.99 9.37 -0.87
N VAL A 252 -16.98 8.31 -1.68
CA VAL A 252 -17.93 7.20 -1.60
C VAL A 252 -17.62 6.28 -0.40
N ALA A 253 -16.35 5.90 -0.23
CA ALA A 253 -15.92 4.96 0.81
C ALA A 253 -16.07 5.53 2.24
N SER A 254 -15.95 6.85 2.40
CA SER A 254 -15.98 7.51 3.71
C SER A 254 -17.21 8.41 3.85
N PRO A 255 -18.38 7.87 4.25
CA PRO A 255 -19.60 8.66 4.40
C PRO A 255 -19.52 9.67 5.57
N THR A 256 -18.61 9.44 6.50
CA THR A 256 -18.35 10.32 7.65
C THR A 256 -16.88 10.74 7.60
N MET A 257 -16.57 11.77 6.81
CA MET A 257 -15.22 12.37 6.80
C MET A 257 -15.07 13.38 7.92
N SER A 258 -13.88 13.41 8.51
CA SER A 258 -13.45 14.50 9.38
C SER A 258 -13.24 15.79 8.58
N MET A 259 -13.17 16.91 9.30
CA MET A 259 -12.92 18.23 8.71
C MET A 259 -11.59 18.29 7.94
N GLU A 260 -10.54 17.69 8.50
CA GLU A 260 -9.20 17.68 7.92
C GLU A 260 -9.14 16.84 6.63
N GLU A 261 -9.78 15.67 6.63
CA GLU A 261 -9.89 14.82 5.44
C GLU A 261 -10.65 15.52 4.32
N LEU A 262 -11.77 16.18 4.65
CA LEU A 262 -12.56 16.91 3.67
C LEU A 262 -11.81 18.10 3.08
N LEU A 263 -11.04 18.80 3.91
CA LEU A 263 -10.14 19.86 3.45
C LEU A 263 -9.02 19.35 2.55
N SER A 264 -8.46 18.17 2.84
CA SER A 264 -7.52 17.51 1.94
C SER A 264 -8.17 17.18 0.59
N VAL A 265 -9.40 16.66 0.59
CA VAL A 265 -10.14 16.33 -0.64
C VAL A 265 -10.43 17.58 -1.47
N VAL A 266 -10.88 18.68 -0.85
CA VAL A 266 -11.16 19.94 -1.58
C VAL A 266 -9.87 20.52 -2.20
N ARG A 267 -8.73 20.43 -1.52
CA ARG A 267 -7.43 20.84 -2.10
C ARG A 267 -7.04 19.98 -3.29
N GLU A 268 -7.24 18.66 -3.19
CA GLU A 268 -6.97 17.71 -4.29
C GLU A 268 -7.88 18.01 -5.50
N LEU A 269 -9.16 18.29 -5.28
CA LEU A 269 -10.09 18.72 -6.34
C LEU A 269 -9.66 20.04 -7.00
N ARG A 270 -9.14 21.00 -6.22
CA ARG A 270 -8.59 22.24 -6.78
C ARG A 270 -7.38 22.03 -7.67
N GLN A 271 -6.49 21.14 -7.27
CA GLN A 271 -5.35 20.75 -8.10
C GLN A 271 -5.82 20.08 -9.39
N LEU A 272 -6.81 19.18 -9.32
CA LEU A 272 -7.39 18.53 -10.49
C LEU A 272 -8.12 19.50 -11.42
N ALA A 273 -8.81 20.51 -10.88
CA ALA A 273 -9.42 21.57 -11.68
C ALA A 273 -8.38 22.35 -12.47
N SER A 274 -7.29 22.78 -11.83
CA SER A 274 -6.17 23.45 -12.51
C SER A 274 -5.51 22.55 -13.58
N GLN A 275 -5.38 21.25 -13.30
CA GLN A 275 -4.87 20.30 -14.28
C GLN A 275 -5.83 20.13 -15.47
N ARG A 276 -7.13 20.11 -15.23
CA ARG A 276 -8.15 20.06 -16.28
C ARG A 276 -8.08 21.30 -17.17
N ASP A 277 -8.02 22.50 -16.60
CA ASP A 277 -7.92 23.76 -17.36
C ASP A 277 -6.67 23.80 -18.24
N PHE A 278 -5.56 23.29 -17.69
CA PHE A 278 -4.34 23.12 -18.48
C PHE A 278 -4.58 22.13 -19.63
N VAL A 279 -5.07 20.92 -19.36
CA VAL A 279 -5.27 19.90 -20.39
C VAL A 279 -6.28 20.34 -21.46
N SER A 280 -7.35 21.03 -21.09
CA SER A 280 -8.34 21.54 -22.04
C SER A 280 -7.72 22.52 -23.02
N MET A 281 -6.85 23.41 -22.56
CA MET A 281 -6.12 24.34 -23.44
C MET A 281 -5.29 23.61 -24.50
N TYR A 282 -4.64 22.49 -24.16
CA TYR A 282 -3.89 21.69 -25.13
C TYR A 282 -4.82 20.91 -26.06
N LEU A 283 -5.92 20.38 -25.54
CA LEU A 283 -6.91 19.68 -26.35
C LEU A 283 -7.56 20.62 -27.37
N ASP A 284 -7.80 21.88 -27.02
CA ASP A 284 -8.32 22.88 -27.96
C ASP A 284 -7.38 23.11 -29.14
N VAL A 285 -6.06 23.13 -28.90
CA VAL A 285 -5.06 23.23 -29.98
C VAL A 285 -5.05 21.97 -30.85
N VAL A 286 -5.09 20.77 -30.24
CA VAL A 286 -5.15 19.51 -30.98
C VAL A 286 -6.46 19.36 -31.77
N ALA A 287 -7.56 19.90 -31.26
CA ALA A 287 -8.87 19.89 -31.92
C ALA A 287 -8.88 20.65 -33.24
N LEU A 288 -8.00 21.66 -33.40
CA LEU A 288 -7.86 22.41 -34.66
C LEU A 288 -7.30 21.52 -35.78
N ASP A 289 -6.38 20.63 -35.45
CA ASP A 289 -5.75 19.72 -36.42
C ASP A 289 -6.54 18.42 -36.60
N HIS A 290 -7.15 17.92 -35.51
CA HIS A 290 -7.77 16.60 -35.45
C HIS A 290 -9.07 16.60 -34.62
N PRO A 291 -10.17 17.20 -35.12
CA PRO A 291 -11.41 17.38 -34.36
C PRO A 291 -12.05 16.06 -33.90
N ASP A 292 -11.90 14.98 -34.69
CA ASP A 292 -12.51 13.68 -34.41
C ASP A 292 -11.76 12.87 -33.33
N GLN A 293 -10.59 13.31 -32.88
CA GLN A 293 -9.72 12.57 -31.95
C GLN A 293 -9.63 13.18 -30.55
N VAL A 294 -10.46 14.18 -30.24
CA VAL A 294 -10.39 14.87 -28.94
C VAL A 294 -11.07 14.03 -27.86
N PRO A 295 -10.32 13.48 -26.87
CA PRO A 295 -10.91 12.75 -25.77
C PRO A 295 -11.79 13.68 -24.93
N GLN A 296 -12.98 13.21 -24.53
CA GLN A 296 -13.83 13.93 -23.59
C GLN A 296 -13.25 13.79 -22.18
N LEU A 297 -12.95 14.93 -21.54
CA LEU A 297 -12.50 14.96 -20.17
C LEU A 297 -13.69 14.80 -19.20
N PRO A 298 -13.60 13.90 -18.21
CA PRO A 298 -14.58 13.84 -17.12
C PRO A 298 -14.75 15.20 -16.44
N THR A 299 -15.97 15.55 -16.04
CA THR A 299 -16.25 16.78 -15.29
C THR A 299 -16.02 16.56 -13.78
N LEU A 300 -15.76 17.64 -13.04
CA LEU A 300 -15.60 17.57 -11.58
C LEU A 300 -16.93 17.66 -10.81
N ASP A 301 -18.05 17.81 -11.51
CA ASP A 301 -19.35 18.17 -10.91
C ASP A 301 -19.85 17.11 -9.93
N ASP A 302 -19.66 15.83 -10.24
CA ASP A 302 -20.07 14.72 -9.38
C ASP A 302 -19.27 14.72 -8.06
N ALA A 303 -17.94 14.83 -8.16
CA ALA A 303 -17.07 14.91 -7.00
C ALA A 303 -17.34 16.19 -6.17
N LYS A 304 -17.60 17.31 -6.83
CA LYS A 304 -18.00 18.58 -6.19
C LYS A 304 -19.31 18.44 -5.42
N SER A 305 -20.32 17.82 -6.02
CA SER A 305 -21.62 17.56 -5.39
C SER A 305 -21.49 16.63 -4.17
N MET A 306 -20.69 15.56 -4.29
CA MET A 306 -20.41 14.66 -3.17
C MET A 306 -19.71 15.39 -2.02
N ALA A 307 -18.68 16.19 -2.30
CA ALA A 307 -17.98 16.98 -1.29
C ALA A 307 -18.92 18.01 -0.62
N GLN A 308 -19.80 18.70 -1.37
CA GLN A 308 -20.83 19.59 -0.81
C GLN A 308 -21.76 18.85 0.15
N GLN A 309 -22.23 17.67 -0.24
CA GLN A 309 -23.09 16.85 0.60
C GLN A 309 -22.38 16.47 1.91
N ARG A 310 -21.06 16.18 1.86
CA ARG A 310 -20.26 15.90 3.07
C ARG A 310 -20.09 17.13 3.96
N ILE A 311 -19.82 18.32 3.39
CA ILE A 311 -19.74 19.57 4.15
C ILE A 311 -21.06 19.81 4.90
N GLU A 312 -22.20 19.64 4.23
CA GLU A 312 -23.51 19.83 4.84
C GLU A 312 -23.82 18.79 5.92
N GLN A 313 -23.42 17.53 5.72
CA GLN A 313 -23.52 16.50 6.76
C GLN A 313 -22.66 16.82 7.97
N LEU A 314 -21.45 17.33 7.78
CA LEU A 314 -20.54 17.71 8.86
C LEU A 314 -21.08 18.92 9.62
N ARG A 315 -21.63 19.93 8.92
CA ARG A 315 -22.29 21.10 9.51
C ARG A 315 -23.45 20.73 10.43
N LYS A 316 -24.24 19.70 10.05
CA LYS A 316 -25.35 19.20 10.89
C LYS A 316 -24.88 18.47 12.15
N ARG A 317 -23.69 17.88 12.13
CA ARG A 317 -23.13 17.13 13.25
C ARG A 317 -22.30 18.00 14.20
N ASP A 318 -21.62 19.00 13.65
CA ASP A 318 -20.62 19.77 14.38
C ASP A 318 -20.84 21.28 14.20
N THR A 319 -21.31 21.92 15.27
CA THR A 319 -21.55 23.36 15.32
C THR A 319 -20.31 24.17 15.68
N GLY A 320 -19.18 23.53 16.04
CA GLY A 320 -17.99 24.19 16.55
C GLY A 320 -17.10 24.85 15.49
N HIS A 321 -17.23 24.46 14.22
CA HIS A 321 -16.26 24.80 13.16
C HIS A 321 -16.84 25.67 12.03
N THR A 322 -17.75 26.60 12.34
CA THR A 322 -18.47 27.41 11.33
C THR A 322 -17.56 28.14 10.34
N ALA A 323 -16.51 28.82 10.82
CA ALA A 323 -15.59 29.57 9.96
C ALA A 323 -14.81 28.68 8.99
N ALA A 324 -14.40 27.49 9.43
CA ALA A 324 -13.67 26.54 8.59
C ALA A 324 -14.60 25.91 7.54
N MET A 325 -15.89 25.71 7.87
CA MET A 325 -16.89 25.23 6.91
C MET A 325 -17.17 26.25 5.82
N GLU A 326 -17.26 27.53 6.18
CA GLU A 326 -17.41 28.62 5.21
C GLU A 326 -16.19 28.70 4.28
N SER A 327 -14.98 28.53 4.81
CA SER A 327 -13.77 28.46 3.98
C SER A 327 -13.79 27.28 3.01
N LEU A 328 -14.21 26.08 3.44
CA LEU A 328 -14.36 24.93 2.55
C LEU A 328 -15.42 25.16 1.47
N GLN A 329 -16.56 25.73 1.85
CA GLN A 329 -17.64 26.04 0.93
C GLN A 329 -17.20 27.09 -0.12
N GLN A 330 -16.44 28.10 0.29
CA GLN A 330 -15.86 29.08 -0.64
C GLN A 330 -14.86 28.41 -1.59
N MET A 331 -13.89 27.66 -1.07
CA MET A 331 -12.88 26.98 -1.89
C MET A 331 -13.50 26.06 -2.93
N LEU A 332 -14.60 25.39 -2.58
CA LEU A 332 -15.31 24.50 -3.49
C LEU A 332 -16.21 25.25 -4.47
N SER A 333 -16.69 26.45 -4.11
CA SER A 333 -17.43 27.33 -5.04
C SER A 333 -16.51 27.92 -6.11
N ASP A 334 -15.23 28.12 -5.79
CA ASP A 334 -14.20 28.61 -6.71
C ASP A 334 -13.72 27.56 -7.75
N LEU A 335 -14.16 26.29 -7.63
CA LEU A 335 -13.88 25.21 -8.60
C LEU A 335 -14.86 25.21 -9.78
#